data_AF-G5K172-F1
#
_entry.id   AF-G5K172-F1
#
_cell.length_a   1.000
_cell.length_b   1.000
_cell.length_c   1.000
_cell.angle_alpha   90.00
_cell.angle_beta   90.00
_cell.angle_gamma   90.00
#
_symmetry.space_group_name_H-M   'P 1'
#
loop_
_entity.id
_entity.type
_entity.pdbx_description
1 polymer ?
#
loop_
_entity_poly.entity_id
_entity_poly.type
_entity_poly.pdbx_seq_one_letter_code
_entity_poly.pdbx_strand_id
1 'polypeptide(L)'
;MINHGYSFFPKVMSLEAYHFIFQGAMSQRIIRSFGVSVFVTVFGTLLNTTMTSTYAYAISRPYFPYRRFFTVYALITMLFAPGIVANYLVVSNLLQLKDSVWALILPMALGPFGILVMRTFFKKTVPDSIIESARMDGATEFMIFRKIVLPLAVPGIATISLFSALSYWNDWFNALLYVQSEDLYPMQYLLMKIQSNLQALA
;
A
#
# COMPACT_ATOMS: atom_id res chain seq x y z
N MET A 1 -23.91 31.58 3.28
CA MET A 1 -23.04 31.70 2.10
C MET A 1 -23.41 32.85 1.14
N ILE A 2 -24.54 33.55 1.31
CA ILE A 2 -25.07 34.45 0.25
C ILE A 2 -24.58 35.92 0.33
N ASN A 3 -24.04 36.41 1.46
CA ASN A 3 -23.74 37.85 1.57
C ASN A 3 -22.26 38.23 1.43
N HIS A 4 -21.30 37.33 1.67
CA HIS A 4 -19.87 37.59 1.47
C HIS A 4 -19.28 36.34 0.83
N GLY A 5 -18.80 36.43 -0.41
CA GLY A 5 -18.31 35.30 -1.21
C GLY A 5 -17.10 34.58 -0.60
N TYR A 6 -16.42 33.77 -1.43
CA TYR A 6 -15.21 33.07 -1.00
C TYR A 6 -14.11 34.07 -0.62
N SER A 7 -13.66 34.01 0.64
CA SER A 7 -12.54 34.80 1.16
C SER A 7 -11.38 33.86 1.48
N PHE A 8 -10.17 34.23 1.07
CA PHE A 8 -8.95 33.48 1.43
C PHE A 8 -8.64 33.54 2.93
N PHE A 9 -9.05 34.62 3.60
CA PHE A 9 -8.85 34.77 5.04
C PHE A 9 -10.14 34.43 5.80
N PRO A 10 -10.04 33.71 6.93
CA PRO A 10 -11.19 33.41 7.77
C PRO A 10 -11.75 34.71 8.36
N LYS A 11 -13.08 34.80 8.44
CA LYS A 11 -13.74 35.97 9.04
C LYS A 11 -13.51 36.09 10.55
N VAL A 12 -13.29 34.95 11.20
CA VAL A 12 -12.98 34.85 12.63
C VAL A 12 -11.78 33.92 12.76
N MET A 13 -10.69 34.43 13.31
CA MET A 13 -9.55 33.60 13.71
C MET A 13 -9.95 32.84 14.98
N SER A 14 -10.25 31.55 14.87
CA SER A 14 -10.58 30.68 16.00
C SER A 14 -9.61 29.49 16.06
N LEU A 15 -9.12 29.20 17.27
CA LEU A 15 -8.31 28.02 17.57
C LEU A 15 -9.14 26.87 18.15
N GLU A 16 -10.46 27.01 18.21
CA GLU A 16 -11.37 26.02 18.83
C GLU A 16 -11.27 24.65 18.16
N ALA A 17 -11.12 24.59 16.83
CA ALA A 17 -10.96 23.33 16.12
C ALA A 17 -9.70 22.57 16.55
N TYR A 18 -8.60 23.29 16.82
CA TYR A 18 -7.37 22.68 17.34
C TYR A 18 -7.57 22.22 18.78
N HIS A 19 -8.18 23.04 19.63
CA HIS A 19 -8.51 22.63 21.00
C HIS A 19 -9.41 21.39 21.04
N PHE A 20 -10.43 21.30 20.17
CA PHE A 20 -11.31 20.14 20.05
C PHE A 20 -10.55 18.86 19.65
N ILE A 21 -9.59 18.97 18.72
CA ILE A 21 -8.74 17.85 18.31
C ILE A 21 -7.84 17.36 19.44
N PHE A 22 -7.28 18.28 20.24
CA PHE A 22 -6.31 17.97 21.28
C PHE A 22 -6.92 17.70 22.66
N GLN A 23 -8.24 17.82 22.84
CA GLN A 23 -8.91 17.62 24.13
C GLN A 23 -9.72 16.32 24.21
N GLY A 24 -9.72 15.72 25.41
CA GLY A 24 -10.62 14.62 25.78
C GLY A 24 -10.49 13.33 24.94
N ALA A 25 -11.61 12.66 24.72
CA ALA A 25 -11.69 11.39 24.00
C ALA A 25 -11.32 11.49 22.51
N MET A 26 -11.43 12.69 21.91
CA MET A 26 -11.08 12.91 20.50
C MET A 26 -9.57 12.77 20.27
N SER A 27 -8.76 13.34 21.17
CA SER A 27 -7.30 13.25 21.14
C SER A 27 -6.82 11.80 21.16
N GLN A 28 -7.39 10.98 22.04
CA GLN A 28 -7.06 9.55 22.14
C GLN A 28 -7.38 8.79 20.83
N ARG A 29 -8.54 9.07 20.23
CA ARG A 29 -8.94 8.48 18.94
C ARG A 29 -7.97 8.86 17.83
N ILE A 30 -7.60 10.14 17.73
CA ILE A 30 -6.68 10.63 16.69
C ILE A 30 -5.29 10.01 16.86
N ILE A 31 -4.73 9.99 18.07
CA ILE A 31 -3.43 9.40 18.34
C ILE A 31 -3.43 7.91 17.99
N ARG A 32 -4.50 7.19 18.36
CA ARG A 32 -4.65 5.77 18.03
C ARG A 32 -4.75 5.54 16.54
N SER A 33 -5.62 6.27 15.83
CA SER A 33 -5.79 6.16 14.39
C SER A 33 -4.52 6.50 13.62
N PHE A 34 -3.73 7.46 14.13
CA PHE A 34 -2.41 7.75 13.61
C PHE A 34 -1.47 6.55 13.77
N GLY A 35 -1.44 5.93 14.96
CA GLY A 35 -0.67 4.72 15.23
C GLY A 35 -1.04 3.56 14.30
N VAL A 36 -2.34 3.33 14.08
CA VAL A 36 -2.82 2.32 13.13
C VAL A 36 -2.38 2.64 11.70
N SER A 37 -2.53 3.90 11.24
CA SER A 37 -2.08 4.32 9.92
C SER A 37 -0.58 4.12 9.72
N VAL A 38 0.24 4.52 10.69
CA VAL A 38 1.70 4.32 10.63
C VAL A 38 2.03 2.84 10.58
N PHE A 39 1.40 2.02 11.42
CA PHE A 39 1.61 0.58 11.45
C PHE A 39 1.26 -0.07 10.11
N VAL A 40 0.05 0.15 9.60
CA VAL A 40 -0.41 -0.40 8.30
C VAL A 40 0.47 0.08 7.17
N THR A 41 0.87 1.37 7.17
CA THR A 41 1.73 1.93 6.12
C THR A 41 3.11 1.27 6.14
N VAL A 42 3.77 1.18 7.30
CA VAL A 42 5.12 0.63 7.40
C VAL A 42 5.13 -0.88 7.08
N PHE A 43 4.29 -1.65 7.75
CA PHE A 43 4.26 -3.11 7.56
C PHE A 43 3.70 -3.51 6.20
N GLY A 44 2.65 -2.82 5.74
CA GLY A 44 2.08 -3.02 4.41
C GLY A 44 3.06 -2.68 3.31
N THR A 45 3.80 -1.58 3.43
CA THR A 45 4.85 -1.22 2.46
C THR A 45 5.97 -2.25 2.44
N LEU A 46 6.47 -2.66 3.60
CA LEU A 46 7.54 -3.65 3.69
C LEU A 46 7.12 -4.98 3.05
N LEU A 47 5.92 -5.46 3.37
CA LEU A 47 5.37 -6.68 2.79
C LEU A 47 5.21 -6.53 1.27
N ASN A 48 4.61 -5.43 0.82
CA ASN A 48 4.38 -5.18 -0.60
C ASN A 48 5.67 -5.10 -1.40
N THR A 49 6.65 -4.32 -0.94
CA THR A 49 7.94 -4.19 -1.60
C THR A 49 8.68 -5.53 -1.64
N THR A 50 8.62 -6.32 -0.56
CA THR A 50 9.25 -7.64 -0.50
C THR A 50 8.62 -8.63 -1.48
N MET A 51 7.29 -8.73 -1.49
CA MET A 51 6.56 -9.61 -2.42
C MET A 51 6.76 -9.17 -3.87
N THR A 52 6.64 -7.87 -4.13
CA THR A 52 6.81 -7.28 -5.46
C THR A 52 8.22 -7.50 -6.00
N SER A 53 9.26 -7.21 -5.22
CA SER A 53 10.65 -7.39 -5.64
C SER A 53 10.98 -8.87 -5.89
N THR A 54 10.51 -9.77 -5.03
CA THR A 54 10.73 -11.22 -5.20
C THR A 54 10.05 -11.74 -6.47
N TYR A 55 8.77 -11.41 -6.68
CA TYR A 55 8.03 -11.80 -7.89
C TYR A 55 8.70 -11.23 -9.15
N ALA A 56 8.96 -9.93 -9.14
CA ALA A 56 9.54 -9.21 -10.27
C ALA A 56 10.94 -9.75 -10.64
N TYR A 57 11.74 -10.14 -9.65
CA TYR A 57 13.06 -10.72 -9.89
C TYR A 57 12.95 -12.04 -10.66
N ALA A 58 12.14 -12.98 -10.18
CA ALA A 58 11.96 -14.29 -10.83
C ALA A 58 11.56 -14.16 -12.30
N ILE A 59 10.57 -13.32 -12.61
CA ILE A 59 10.06 -13.13 -13.98
C ILE A 59 10.94 -12.22 -14.86
N SER A 60 11.91 -11.52 -14.25
CA SER A 60 12.87 -10.69 -14.99
C SER A 60 13.96 -11.54 -15.66
N ARG A 61 14.30 -12.69 -15.07
CA ARG A 61 15.43 -13.52 -15.50
C ARG A 61 15.08 -14.39 -16.72
N PRO A 62 15.99 -14.53 -17.69
CA PRO A 62 15.76 -15.36 -18.87
C PRO A 62 15.72 -16.86 -18.58
N TYR A 63 16.46 -17.29 -17.55
CA TYR A 63 16.57 -18.68 -17.12
C TYR A 63 15.32 -19.23 -16.43
N PHE A 64 14.37 -18.38 -16.04
CA PHE A 64 13.12 -18.83 -15.44
C PHE A 64 12.12 -19.25 -16.54
N PRO A 65 11.82 -20.56 -16.70
CA PRO A 65 11.06 -21.05 -17.86
C PRO A 65 9.66 -20.43 -17.96
N TYR A 66 9.00 -20.20 -16.82
CA TYR A 66 7.63 -19.71 -16.74
C TYR A 66 7.50 -18.18 -16.73
N ARG A 67 8.58 -17.44 -17.00
CA ARG A 67 8.57 -15.96 -16.95
C ARG A 67 7.46 -15.32 -17.81
N ARG A 68 7.18 -15.89 -18.98
CA ARG A 68 6.14 -15.35 -19.89
C ARG A 68 4.75 -15.55 -19.30
N PHE A 69 4.46 -16.75 -18.78
CA PHE A 69 3.20 -17.06 -18.13
C PHE A 69 2.93 -16.10 -16.96
N PHE A 70 3.87 -16.00 -16.00
CA PHE A 70 3.68 -15.15 -14.82
C PHE A 70 3.68 -13.64 -15.13
N THR A 71 4.32 -13.22 -16.23
CA THR A 71 4.21 -11.83 -16.70
C THR A 71 2.82 -11.56 -17.27
N VAL A 72 2.29 -12.46 -18.12
CA VAL A 72 0.94 -12.34 -18.68
C VAL A 72 -0.12 -12.45 -17.60
N TYR A 73 0.07 -13.34 -16.62
CA TYR A 73 -0.82 -13.46 -15.47
C TYR A 73 -0.94 -12.13 -14.70
N ALA A 74 0.19 -11.50 -14.34
CA ALA A 74 0.18 -10.19 -13.69
C ALA A 74 -0.54 -9.14 -14.54
N LEU A 75 -0.31 -9.12 -15.87
CA LEU A 75 -1.01 -8.21 -16.79
C LEU A 75 -2.53 -8.46 -16.80
N ILE A 76 -2.97 -9.72 -16.84
CA ILE A 76 -4.41 -10.07 -16.81
C ILE A 76 -5.04 -9.56 -15.51
N THR A 77 -4.41 -9.78 -14.35
CA THR A 77 -4.95 -9.28 -13.07
C THR A 77 -4.99 -7.75 -12.97
N MET A 78 -4.19 -7.05 -13.77
CA MET A 78 -4.25 -5.59 -13.88
C MET A 78 -5.43 -5.10 -14.72
N LEU A 79 -5.76 -5.84 -15.78
CA LEU A 79 -6.82 -5.50 -16.72
C LEU A 79 -8.21 -5.97 -16.26
N PHE A 80 -8.24 -7.07 -15.50
CA PHE A 80 -9.47 -7.71 -15.04
C PHE A 80 -9.46 -7.78 -13.50
N ALA A 81 -10.31 -6.97 -12.88
CA ALA A 81 -10.56 -7.00 -11.44
C ALA A 81 -11.91 -7.68 -11.14
N PRO A 82 -12.00 -8.56 -10.14
CA PRO A 82 -13.23 -9.33 -9.84
C PRO A 82 -14.39 -8.48 -9.28
N GLY A 83 -14.25 -7.16 -9.15
CA GLY A 83 -15.26 -6.25 -8.61
C GLY A 83 -15.28 -6.20 -7.07
N ILE A 84 -15.97 -5.21 -6.52
CA ILE A 84 -15.96 -4.92 -5.08
C ILE A 84 -16.59 -6.06 -4.27
N VAL A 85 -17.75 -6.57 -4.69
CA VAL A 85 -18.49 -7.62 -3.95
C VAL A 85 -17.69 -8.92 -3.87
N ALA A 86 -17.09 -9.35 -4.99
CA ALA A 86 -16.29 -10.58 -4.99
C ALA A 86 -15.04 -10.43 -4.11
N ASN A 87 -14.32 -9.30 -4.21
CA ASN A 87 -13.21 -9.01 -3.31
C ASN A 87 -13.65 -9.01 -1.85
N TYR A 88 -14.80 -8.43 -1.55
CA TYR A 88 -15.34 -8.39 -0.20
C TYR A 88 -15.56 -9.79 0.38
N LEU A 89 -16.18 -10.68 -0.40
CA LEU A 89 -16.43 -12.07 0.01
C LEU A 89 -15.12 -12.85 0.20
N VAL A 90 -14.10 -12.62 -0.64
CA VAL A 90 -12.80 -13.26 -0.47
C VAL A 90 -12.14 -12.81 0.83
N VAL A 91 -12.08 -11.51 1.11
CA VAL A 91 -11.43 -10.99 2.31
C VAL A 91 -12.21 -11.33 3.58
N SER A 92 -13.54 -11.18 3.55
CA SER A 92 -14.38 -11.32 4.73
C SER A 92 -14.75 -12.77 5.04
N ASN A 93 -15.08 -13.58 4.03
CA ASN A 93 -15.65 -14.91 4.23
C ASN A 93 -14.61 -16.01 4.03
N LEU A 94 -13.78 -15.91 2.98
CA LEU A 94 -12.79 -16.95 2.66
C LEU A 94 -11.53 -16.80 3.52
N LEU A 95 -10.97 -15.59 3.59
CA LEU A 95 -9.77 -15.31 4.40
C LEU A 95 -10.09 -14.99 5.86
N GLN A 96 -11.36 -14.71 6.18
CA GLN A 96 -11.83 -14.41 7.54
C GLN A 96 -11.08 -13.24 8.21
N LEU A 97 -10.72 -12.22 7.43
CA LEU A 97 -9.92 -11.08 7.91
C LEU A 97 -10.76 -9.91 8.43
N LYS A 98 -12.09 -10.04 8.43
CA LYS A 98 -12.99 -8.96 8.85
C LYS A 98 -12.66 -8.50 10.27
N ASP A 99 -12.69 -7.19 10.47
CA ASP A 99 -12.34 -6.50 11.71
C ASP A 99 -10.94 -6.84 12.26
N SER A 100 -9.98 -7.02 11.34
CA SER A 100 -8.57 -7.25 11.66
C SER A 100 -7.67 -6.26 10.94
N VAL A 101 -6.54 -5.89 11.54
CA VAL A 101 -5.50 -5.07 10.89
C VAL A 101 -5.00 -5.71 9.59
N TRP A 102 -5.06 -7.04 9.48
CA TRP A 102 -4.66 -7.77 8.28
C TRP A 102 -5.58 -7.52 7.08
N ALA A 103 -6.85 -7.19 7.29
CA ALA A 103 -7.74 -6.77 6.19
C ALA A 103 -7.35 -5.40 5.61
N LEU A 104 -6.55 -4.61 6.32
CA LEU A 104 -5.99 -3.35 5.81
C LEU A 104 -4.67 -3.55 5.07
N ILE A 105 -3.98 -4.67 5.30
CA ILE A 105 -2.64 -4.95 4.76
C ILE A 105 -2.71 -5.92 3.57
N LEU A 106 -3.27 -7.11 3.78
CA LEU A 106 -3.14 -8.22 2.83
C LEU A 106 -3.79 -7.96 1.46
N PRO A 107 -4.96 -7.32 1.35
CA PRO A 107 -5.57 -7.07 0.03
C PRO A 107 -4.72 -6.18 -0.89
N MET A 108 -3.90 -5.29 -0.31
CA MET A 108 -3.02 -4.38 -1.04
C MET A 108 -1.55 -4.85 -1.07
N ALA A 109 -1.26 -6.01 -0.48
CA ALA A 109 0.10 -6.52 -0.32
C ALA A 109 0.79 -6.85 -1.64
N LEU A 110 0.06 -7.04 -2.74
CA LEU A 110 0.69 -7.27 -4.04
C LEU A 110 -0.17 -6.70 -5.18
N GLY A 111 0.42 -5.79 -5.96
CA GLY A 111 -0.23 -5.16 -7.09
C GLY A 111 0.51 -5.39 -8.40
N PRO A 112 -0.18 -5.69 -9.52
CA PRO A 112 0.48 -6.02 -10.78
C PRO A 112 1.28 -4.86 -11.39
N PHE A 113 0.89 -3.61 -11.13
CA PHE A 113 1.64 -2.43 -11.56
C PHE A 113 3.06 -2.42 -10.99
N GLY A 114 3.22 -2.60 -9.68
CA GLY A 114 4.53 -2.64 -9.02
C GLY A 114 5.41 -3.77 -9.54
N ILE A 115 4.81 -4.94 -9.79
CA ILE A 115 5.52 -6.10 -10.36
C ILE A 115 6.12 -5.75 -11.73
N LEU A 116 5.33 -5.15 -12.62
CA LEU A 116 5.76 -4.86 -13.99
C LEU A 116 6.82 -3.74 -14.05
N VAL A 117 6.66 -2.71 -13.22
CA VAL A 117 7.65 -1.64 -13.05
C VAL A 117 8.96 -2.23 -12.54
N MET A 118 8.92 -2.99 -11.46
CA MET A 118 10.12 -3.54 -10.83
C MET A 118 10.81 -4.58 -11.71
N ARG A 119 10.04 -5.39 -12.46
CA ARG A 119 10.58 -6.31 -13.46
C ARG A 119 11.39 -5.56 -14.51
N THR A 120 10.81 -4.48 -15.05
CA THR A 120 11.46 -3.66 -16.07
C THR A 120 12.73 -3.02 -15.53
N PHE A 121 12.68 -2.54 -14.29
CA PHE A 121 13.85 -2.01 -13.59
C PHE A 121 14.96 -3.07 -13.47
N PHE A 122 14.65 -4.26 -12.95
CA PHE A 122 15.64 -5.34 -12.83
C PHE A 122 16.26 -5.76 -14.16
N LYS A 123 15.47 -5.78 -15.25
CA LYS A 123 15.99 -6.10 -16.58
C LYS A 123 16.92 -5.02 -17.14
N LYS A 124 16.66 -3.75 -16.84
CA LYS A 124 17.45 -2.62 -17.33
C LYS A 124 18.73 -2.40 -16.52
N THR A 125 18.63 -2.54 -15.20
CA THR A 125 19.71 -2.15 -14.27
C THR A 125 20.67 -3.29 -13.96
N VAL A 126 20.26 -4.55 -14.09
CA VAL A 126 21.09 -5.71 -13.78
C VAL A 126 21.36 -6.54 -15.04
N PRO A 127 22.53 -6.33 -15.70
CA PRO A 127 22.97 -7.14 -16.82
C PRO A 127 23.03 -8.63 -16.47
N ASP A 128 22.64 -9.48 -17.42
CA ASP A 128 22.64 -10.94 -17.21
C ASP A 128 24.06 -11.49 -17.00
N SER A 129 25.09 -10.84 -17.54
CA SER A 129 26.51 -11.21 -17.34
C SER A 129 26.97 -11.16 -15.88
N ILE A 130 26.46 -10.21 -15.08
CA ILE A 130 26.78 -10.13 -13.64
C ILE A 130 26.22 -11.35 -12.91
N ILE A 131 25.02 -11.79 -13.31
CA ILE A 131 24.35 -12.95 -12.72
C ILE A 131 25.06 -14.25 -13.13
N GLU A 132 25.44 -14.35 -14.40
CA GLU A 132 26.20 -15.49 -14.92
C GLU A 132 27.56 -15.62 -14.22
N SER A 133 28.29 -14.53 -14.05
CA SER A 133 29.56 -14.54 -13.30
C SER A 133 29.35 -15.02 -11.87
N ALA A 134 28.35 -14.50 -11.16
CA ALA A 134 28.07 -14.93 -9.80
C ALA A 134 27.69 -16.42 -9.69
N ARG A 135 27.00 -16.97 -10.70
CA ARG A 135 26.71 -18.42 -10.77
C ARG A 135 27.97 -19.25 -11.02
N MET A 136 28.88 -18.77 -11.87
CA MET A 136 30.18 -19.42 -12.08
C MET A 136 31.01 -19.44 -10.79
N ASP A 137 30.88 -18.41 -9.95
CA ASP A 137 31.47 -18.34 -8.61
C ASP A 137 30.73 -19.20 -7.56
N GLY A 138 29.71 -19.97 -7.97
CA GLY A 138 28.94 -20.87 -7.10
C GLY A 138 27.89 -20.17 -6.22
N ALA A 139 27.54 -18.91 -6.48
CA ALA A 139 26.50 -18.22 -5.72
C ALA A 139 25.11 -18.81 -6.00
N THR A 140 24.34 -19.03 -4.93
CA THR A 140 22.93 -19.46 -5.05
C THR A 140 22.04 -18.31 -5.54
N GLU A 141 20.90 -18.63 -6.16
CA GLU A 141 19.96 -17.61 -6.66
C GLU A 141 19.51 -16.62 -5.58
N PHE A 142 19.26 -17.11 -4.35
CA PHE A 142 18.87 -16.23 -3.25
C PHE A 142 20.02 -15.31 -2.82
N MET A 143 21.26 -15.80 -2.86
CA MET A 143 22.44 -14.98 -2.57
C MET A 143 22.65 -13.91 -3.65
N ILE A 144 22.50 -14.26 -4.93
CA ILE A 144 22.55 -13.31 -6.05
C ILE A 144 21.46 -12.24 -5.86
N PHE A 145 20.22 -12.66 -5.59
CA PHE A 145 19.12 -11.74 -5.35
C PHE A 145 19.44 -10.76 -4.21
N ARG A 146 19.80 -11.28 -3.04
CA ARG A 146 19.97 -10.46 -1.83
C ARG A 146 21.23 -9.60 -1.85
N LYS A 147 22.36 -10.13 -2.31
CA LYS A 147 23.68 -9.45 -2.21
C LYS A 147 24.05 -8.64 -3.45
N ILE A 148 23.47 -8.93 -4.61
CA ILE A 148 23.83 -8.27 -5.87
C ILE A 148 22.64 -7.48 -6.41
N VAL A 149 21.51 -8.15 -6.60
CA VAL A 149 20.35 -7.55 -7.30
C VAL A 149 19.67 -6.49 -6.45
N LEU A 150 19.38 -6.75 -5.17
CA LEU A 150 18.71 -5.79 -4.29
C LEU A 150 19.50 -4.48 -4.12
N PRO A 151 20.82 -4.49 -3.83
CA PRO A 151 21.61 -3.25 -3.74
C PRO A 151 21.64 -2.43 -5.02
N LEU A 152 21.76 -3.08 -6.18
CA LEU A 152 21.71 -2.41 -7.48
C LEU A 152 20.33 -1.84 -7.80
N ALA A 153 19.29 -2.37 -7.15
CA ALA A 153 17.90 -2.01 -7.40
C ALA A 153 17.27 -1.06 -6.39
N VAL A 154 18.07 -0.48 -5.48
CA VAL A 154 17.62 0.48 -4.46
C VAL A 154 16.75 1.60 -5.04
N PRO A 155 17.08 2.25 -6.18
CA PRO A 155 16.21 3.30 -6.74
C PRO A 155 14.83 2.77 -7.16
N GLY A 156 14.77 1.56 -7.74
CA GLY A 156 13.50 0.92 -8.12
C GLY A 156 12.67 0.52 -6.89
N ILE A 157 13.32 -0.04 -5.87
CA ILE A 157 12.72 -0.42 -4.60
C ILE A 157 12.15 0.81 -3.86
N ALA A 158 12.90 1.91 -3.82
CA ALA A 158 12.45 3.16 -3.22
C ALA A 158 11.19 3.69 -3.92
N THR A 159 11.17 3.62 -5.26
CA THR A 159 10.01 4.06 -6.06
C THR A 159 8.75 3.27 -5.73
N ILE A 160 8.81 1.93 -5.75
CA ILE A 160 7.64 1.09 -5.44
C ILE A 160 7.23 1.21 -3.96
N SER A 161 8.20 1.38 -3.05
CA SER A 161 7.92 1.57 -1.63
C SER A 161 7.20 2.89 -1.36
N LEU A 162 7.58 3.96 -2.05
CA LEU A 162 6.91 5.25 -1.94
C LEU A 162 5.45 5.17 -2.41
N PHE A 163 5.20 4.60 -3.58
CA PHE A 163 3.83 4.44 -4.08
C PHE A 163 2.98 3.54 -3.18
N SER A 164 3.56 2.45 -2.67
CA SER A 164 2.90 1.55 -1.73
C SER A 164 2.57 2.28 -0.42
N ALA A 165 3.52 3.01 0.16
CA ALA A 165 3.32 3.78 1.38
C ALA A 165 2.22 4.84 1.22
N LEU A 166 2.23 5.58 0.11
CA LEU A 166 1.17 6.54 -0.20
C LEU A 166 -0.19 5.84 -0.35
N SER A 167 -0.23 4.65 -0.96
CA SER A 167 -1.47 3.89 -1.13
C SER A 167 -2.05 3.46 0.22
N TYR A 168 -1.24 2.88 1.10
CA TYR A 168 -1.67 2.50 2.45
C TYR A 168 -2.03 3.70 3.32
N TRP A 169 -1.26 4.78 3.24
CA TRP A 169 -1.54 6.00 4.00
C TRP A 169 -2.89 6.60 3.63
N ASN A 170 -3.26 6.56 2.34
CA ASN A 170 -4.48 7.16 1.81
C ASN A 170 -5.69 6.21 1.83
N ASP A 171 -5.52 4.97 2.27
CA ASP A 171 -6.59 3.97 2.21
C ASP A 171 -7.61 4.15 3.33
N TRP A 172 -8.78 4.67 2.95
CA TRP A 172 -9.99 4.71 3.78
C TRP A 172 -11.01 3.66 3.35
N PHE A 173 -10.90 3.12 2.13
CA PHE A 173 -11.95 2.31 1.52
C PHE A 173 -11.92 0.88 2.04
N ASN A 174 -10.76 0.24 2.17
CA ASN A 174 -10.71 -1.09 2.80
C ASN A 174 -11.11 -1.02 4.27
N ALA A 175 -10.79 0.08 4.97
CA ALA A 175 -11.26 0.30 6.33
C ALA A 175 -12.78 0.39 6.41
N LEU A 176 -13.41 1.15 5.50
CA LEU A 176 -14.87 1.23 5.39
C LEU A 176 -15.50 -0.15 5.15
N LEU A 177 -14.90 -0.97 4.30
CA LEU A 177 -15.43 -2.29 3.96
C LEU A 177 -15.25 -3.31 5.08
N TYR A 178 -14.06 -3.37 5.68
CA TYR A 178 -13.65 -4.53 6.48
C TYR A 178 -13.57 -4.25 7.98
N VAL A 179 -13.48 -3.00 8.43
CA VAL A 179 -13.25 -2.66 9.84
C VAL A 179 -14.53 -2.15 10.50
N GLN A 180 -14.82 -2.67 11.69
CA GLN A 180 -15.98 -2.28 12.50
C GLN A 180 -15.54 -1.59 13.78
N SER A 181 -14.52 -2.13 14.44
CA SER A 181 -13.96 -1.61 15.69
C SER A 181 -13.25 -0.27 15.47
N GLU A 182 -13.69 0.78 16.18
CA GLU A 182 -13.09 2.14 16.12
C GLU A 182 -11.59 2.14 16.41
N ASP A 183 -11.21 1.16 17.20
CA ASP A 183 -9.88 0.78 17.63
C ASP A 183 -8.88 0.48 16.50
N LEU A 184 -9.39 0.13 15.32
CA LEU A 184 -8.62 -0.22 14.13
C LEU A 184 -8.78 0.82 13.00
N TYR A 185 -9.42 1.96 13.27
CA TYR A 185 -9.63 2.96 12.22
C TYR A 185 -8.30 3.62 11.85
N PRO A 186 -7.86 3.53 10.58
CA PRO A 186 -6.76 4.37 10.11
C PRO A 186 -7.22 5.82 10.04
N MET A 187 -6.25 6.74 10.09
CA MET A 187 -6.45 8.18 10.10
C MET A 187 -7.39 8.66 9.00
N GLN A 188 -7.17 8.24 7.75
CA GLN A 188 -8.00 8.72 6.63
C GLN A 188 -9.45 8.28 6.74
N TYR A 189 -9.70 7.07 7.24
CA TYR A 189 -11.05 6.59 7.48
C TYR A 189 -11.73 7.36 8.62
N LEU A 190 -11.01 7.66 9.69
CA LEU A 190 -11.52 8.50 10.78
C LEU A 190 -11.90 9.90 10.26
N LEU A 191 -11.04 10.53 9.47
CA LEU A 191 -11.31 11.84 8.86
C LEU A 191 -12.54 11.81 7.96
N MET A 192 -12.67 10.79 7.12
CA MET A 192 -13.86 10.60 6.28
C MET A 192 -15.13 10.47 7.14
N LYS A 193 -15.10 9.65 8.20
CA LYS A 193 -16.24 9.47 9.12
C LYS A 193 -16.66 10.80 9.78
N ILE A 194 -15.69 11.61 10.22
CA ILE A 194 -15.96 12.94 10.79
C ILE A 194 -16.61 13.86 9.75
N GLN A 195 -16.07 13.90 8.52
CA GLN A 195 -16.62 14.73 7.45
C GLN A 195 -18.06 14.33 7.09
N SER A 196 -18.34 13.04 6.95
CA SER A 196 -19.68 12.53 6.66
C SER A 196 -20.68 12.87 7.78
N ASN A 197 -20.27 12.77 9.04
CA ASN A 197 -21.11 13.14 10.17
C ASN A 197 -21.44 14.64 10.21
N LEU A 198 -20.48 15.50 9.85
CA LEU A 198 -20.71 16.95 9.78
C LEU A 198 -21.71 17.31 8.67
N GLN A 199 -21.64 16.64 7.52
CA GLN A 199 -22.59 16.86 6.42
C GLN A 199 -24.02 16.42 6.78
N ALA A 200 -24.17 15.36 7.59
CA ALA A 200 -25.49 14.91 8.04
C ALA A 200 -26.15 15.87 9.06
N LEU A 201 -25.36 16.74 9.70
CA LEU A 201 -25.84 17.73 10.68
C LEU A 201 -26.12 19.12 10.06
N ALA A 202 -25.72 19.35 8.81
CA ALA A 202 -25.88 20.60 8.08
C ALA A 202 -27.12 20.57 7.18
#